data_AF-A0A952K7D3-F1
#
_entry.id   AF-A0A952K7D3-F1
#
_cell.length_a   1.000
_cell.length_b   1.000
_cell.length_c   1.000
_cell.angle_alpha   90.00
_cell.angle_beta   90.00
_cell.angle_gamma   90.00
#
_symmetry.space_group_name_H-M   'P 1'
#
loop_
_entity.id
_entity.type
_entity.pdbx_description
1 polymer ?
#
loop_
_entity_poly.entity_id
_entity_poly.type
_entity_poly.pdbx_seq_one_letter_code
_entity_poly.pdbx_strand_id
1 'polypeptide(L)'
;EFQPITLTIDGDSPVESRLAKPPLPAGFQALPQALMPRVQIGMGDKFDDTRRALTILVGLQRLSALPIDTAVTTLDEAIATPLPAVLVNAAGWTDERITLPVAADSNGDIAVNNADGTDQEGKLRLEPSLRFGSLQTTYDGNRTVVIATSNDAPDQLDDLLVWLDSDAEHWSRLTGNALIAAPGHVPVVVGSAPQQHPAVVESKDLSVPLWSIGAGIATLVVVAGGLIILRRRRSRSQA
;
A
#
# COMPACT_ATOMS: atom_id res chain seq x y z
N GLU A 1 20.95 -32.09 -12.58
CA GLU A 1 22.02 -31.67 -11.66
C GLU A 1 21.79 -30.22 -11.29
N PHE A 2 21.87 -29.86 -10.00
CA PHE A 2 21.86 -28.47 -9.53
C PHE A 2 23.31 -28.02 -9.38
N GLN A 3 23.72 -27.00 -10.14
CA GLN A 3 25.01 -26.33 -9.90
C GLN A 3 24.84 -25.31 -8.78
N PRO A 4 25.59 -25.40 -7.68
CA PRO A 4 25.51 -24.42 -6.60
C PRO A 4 26.05 -23.07 -7.08
N ILE A 5 25.28 -22.01 -6.87
CA ILE A 5 25.71 -20.63 -7.08
C ILE A 5 26.38 -20.16 -5.79
N THR A 6 27.63 -19.71 -5.86
CA THR A 6 28.32 -19.09 -4.72
C THR A 6 28.28 -17.59 -4.89
N LEU A 7 27.57 -16.89 -4.00
CA LEU A 7 27.57 -15.44 -3.91
C LEU A 7 28.69 -15.00 -2.96
N THR A 8 29.69 -14.30 -3.49
CA THR A 8 30.75 -13.67 -2.69
C THR A 8 30.49 -12.17 -2.65
N ILE A 9 30.17 -11.65 -1.46
CA ILE A 9 30.00 -10.21 -1.23
C ILE A 9 31.35 -9.67 -0.73
N ASP A 10 31.94 -8.73 -1.46
CA ASP A 10 33.18 -8.07 -1.06
C ASP A 10 32.91 -7.13 0.13
N GLY A 11 33.77 -7.17 1.15
CA GLY A 11 33.61 -6.41 2.40
C GLY A 11 33.74 -4.90 2.22
N ASP A 12 34.34 -4.46 1.11
CA ASP A 12 34.46 -3.05 0.74
C ASP A 12 33.28 -2.54 -0.10
N SER A 13 32.26 -3.38 -0.34
CA SER A 13 31.06 -2.97 -1.07
C SER A 13 30.23 -1.99 -0.22
N PRO A 14 29.96 -0.76 -0.70
CA PRO A 14 29.07 0.16 0.01
C PRO A 14 27.64 -0.39 -0.03
N VAL A 15 27.06 -0.68 1.13
CA VAL A 15 25.64 -1.01 1.25
C VAL A 15 24.85 0.29 1.33
N GLU A 16 24.22 0.69 0.23
CA GLU A 16 23.24 1.77 0.25
C GLU A 16 21.87 1.21 0.66
N SER A 17 21.39 1.60 1.84
CA SER A 17 20.01 1.34 2.27
C SER A 17 19.17 2.59 2.06
N ARG A 18 18.07 2.47 1.32
CA ARG A 18 17.06 3.52 1.16
C ARG A 18 15.71 2.97 1.60
N LEU A 19 14.93 3.80 2.29
CA LEU A 19 13.56 3.43 2.65
C LEU A 19 12.72 3.27 1.38
N ALA A 20 12.12 2.09 1.20
CA ALA A 20 11.18 1.86 0.12
C ALA A 20 9.87 2.62 0.39
N LYS A 21 9.44 3.44 -0.57
CA LYS A 21 8.14 4.12 -0.57
C LYS A 21 7.43 3.83 -1.90
N PRO A 22 6.40 2.96 -1.94
CA PRO A 22 5.85 2.17 -0.83
C PRO A 22 6.81 1.04 -0.35
N PRO A 23 6.50 0.37 0.78
CA PRO A 23 7.25 -0.80 1.24
C PRO A 23 7.31 -1.92 0.18
N LEU A 24 8.45 -2.61 0.13
CA LEU A 24 8.67 -3.78 -0.74
C LEU A 24 9.17 -4.96 0.11
N PRO A 25 8.43 -6.09 0.16
CA PRO A 25 7.13 -6.34 -0.47
C PRO A 25 6.00 -5.49 0.13
N ALA A 26 4.88 -5.36 -0.59
CA ALA A 26 3.69 -4.64 -0.14
C ALA A 26 2.75 -5.53 0.68
N GLY A 27 1.65 -4.95 1.16
CA GLY A 27 0.57 -5.68 1.83
C GLY A 27 0.99 -6.33 3.15
N PHE A 28 0.42 -7.50 3.47
CA PHE A 28 0.72 -8.23 4.70
C PHE A 28 2.18 -8.69 4.78
N GLN A 29 2.83 -8.87 3.63
CA GLN A 29 4.23 -9.27 3.56
C GLN A 29 5.19 -8.15 4.00
N ALA A 30 4.72 -6.90 4.00
CA ALA A 30 5.46 -5.76 4.54
C ALA A 30 5.48 -5.75 6.08
N LEU A 31 4.59 -6.51 6.72
CA LEU A 31 4.41 -6.51 8.16
C LEU A 31 5.36 -7.51 8.84
N PRO A 32 5.88 -7.20 10.03
CA PRO A 32 5.61 -6.00 10.84
C PRO A 32 6.52 -4.80 10.49
N GLN A 33 7.47 -4.96 9.57
CA GLN A 33 8.53 -3.96 9.31
C GLN A 33 7.99 -2.58 8.88
N ALA A 34 6.91 -2.55 8.10
CA ALA A 34 6.28 -1.30 7.67
C ALA A 34 5.57 -0.52 8.81
N LEU A 35 5.40 -1.13 9.99
CA LEU A 35 4.81 -0.49 11.17
C LEU A 35 5.87 -0.01 12.18
N MET A 36 7.15 -0.26 11.91
CA MET A 36 8.24 0.09 12.80
C MET A 36 8.79 1.50 12.52
N PRO A 37 9.38 2.17 13.54
CA PRO A 37 9.62 1.70 14.91
C PRO A 37 8.41 1.85 15.84
N ARG A 38 7.53 2.83 15.58
CA ARG A 38 6.38 3.16 16.44
C ARG A 38 5.09 3.15 15.64
N VAL A 39 4.09 2.44 16.16
CA VAL A 39 2.76 2.30 15.55
C VAL A 39 1.69 2.93 16.44
N GLN A 40 0.73 3.62 15.85
CA GLN A 40 -0.45 4.12 16.56
C GLN A 40 -1.60 3.12 16.50
N ILE A 41 -2.33 3.00 17.60
CA ILE A 41 -3.49 2.13 17.72
C ILE A 41 -4.71 3.02 17.81
N GLY A 42 -5.43 3.17 16.70
CA GLY A 42 -6.67 3.93 16.62
C GLY A 42 -7.86 3.01 16.82
N MET A 43 -8.66 3.26 17.84
CA MET A 43 -9.82 2.43 18.16
C MET A 43 -11.06 3.30 18.33
N GLY A 44 -12.23 2.71 18.09
CA GLY A 44 -13.48 3.24 18.63
C GLY A 44 -13.53 3.14 20.16
N ASP A 45 -14.66 3.52 20.74
CA ASP A 45 -14.80 3.69 22.20
C ASP A 45 -15.42 2.45 22.90
N LYS A 46 -14.93 1.25 22.56
CA LYS A 46 -15.49 -0.02 23.07
C LYS A 46 -14.40 -1.00 23.50
N PHE A 47 -14.65 -1.70 24.60
CA PHE A 47 -13.78 -2.76 25.12
C PHE A 47 -13.49 -3.86 24.07
N ASP A 48 -14.48 -4.18 23.24
CA ASP A 48 -14.31 -5.18 22.19
C ASP A 48 -13.26 -4.77 21.15
N ASP A 49 -13.21 -3.48 20.76
CA ASP A 49 -12.20 -2.99 19.82
C ASP A 49 -10.80 -3.01 20.44
N THR A 50 -10.70 -2.83 21.77
CA THR A 50 -9.43 -3.03 22.50
C THR A 50 -8.96 -4.48 22.43
N ARG A 51 -9.87 -5.44 22.62
CA ARG A 51 -9.55 -6.88 22.49
C ARG A 51 -9.09 -7.21 21.08
N ARG A 52 -9.79 -6.71 20.05
CA ARG A 52 -9.42 -6.90 18.63
C ARG A 52 -8.04 -6.32 18.33
N ALA A 53 -7.77 -5.09 18.78
CA ALA A 53 -6.47 -4.45 18.63
C ALA A 53 -5.35 -5.27 19.30
N LEU A 54 -5.60 -5.78 20.51
CA LEU A 54 -4.64 -6.63 21.23
C LEU A 54 -4.34 -7.92 20.46
N THR A 55 -5.38 -8.60 19.93
CA THR A 55 -5.19 -9.82 19.12
C THR A 55 -4.32 -9.54 17.89
N ILE A 56 -4.55 -8.42 17.21
CA ILE A 56 -3.74 -8.00 16.05
C ILE A 56 -2.29 -7.73 16.47
N LEU A 57 -2.07 -6.97 17.54
CA LEU A 57 -0.73 -6.61 17.99
C LEU A 57 0.06 -7.82 18.48
N VAL A 58 -0.57 -8.74 19.19
CA VAL A 58 0.07 -10.00 19.61
C VAL A 58 0.46 -10.81 18.39
N GLY A 59 -0.43 -10.91 17.38
CA GLY A 59 -0.13 -11.57 16.11
C GLY A 59 1.07 -10.95 15.39
N LEU A 60 1.08 -9.62 15.24
CA LEU A 60 2.18 -8.88 14.61
C LEU A 60 3.49 -8.99 15.40
N GLN A 61 3.43 -8.96 16.72
CA GLN A 61 4.60 -9.12 17.58
C GLN A 61 5.24 -10.51 17.43
N ARG A 62 4.45 -11.57 17.18
CA ARG A 62 4.98 -12.91 16.90
C ARG A 62 5.78 -12.96 15.59
N LEU A 63 5.48 -12.08 14.64
CA LEU A 63 6.25 -11.94 13.38
C LEU A 63 7.49 -11.05 13.53
N SER A 64 7.63 -10.34 14.65
CA SER A 64 8.73 -9.40 14.89
C SER A 64 9.78 -9.98 15.83
N ALA A 65 11.06 -9.83 15.46
CA ALA A 65 12.16 -10.10 16.38
C ALA A 65 12.36 -8.99 17.43
N LEU A 66 11.80 -7.80 17.18
CA LEU A 66 11.92 -6.63 18.06
C LEU A 66 10.56 -6.26 18.65
N PRO A 67 10.50 -5.75 19.89
CA PRO A 67 9.27 -5.19 20.44
C PRO A 67 8.74 -4.05 19.55
N ILE A 68 7.44 -4.09 19.26
CA ILE A 68 6.76 -3.01 18.54
C ILE A 68 6.43 -1.92 19.56
N ASP A 69 6.93 -0.69 19.35
CA ASP A 69 6.55 0.46 20.16
C ASP A 69 5.14 0.91 19.76
N THR A 70 4.23 1.03 20.71
CA THR A 70 2.80 1.30 20.45
C THR A 70 2.32 2.56 21.18
N ALA A 71 1.41 3.30 20.55
CA ALA A 71 0.72 4.43 21.16
C ALA A 71 -0.77 4.32 20.91
N VAL A 72 -1.57 4.16 21.96
CA VAL A 72 -3.04 4.06 21.84
C VAL A 72 -3.65 5.46 21.78
N THR A 73 -4.55 5.67 20.83
CA THR A 73 -5.29 6.92 20.66
C THR A 73 -6.70 6.64 20.10
N THR A 74 -7.47 7.70 19.87
CA THR A 74 -8.77 7.63 19.20
C THR A 74 -8.60 7.26 17.73
N LEU A 75 -9.63 6.64 17.14
CA LEU A 75 -9.62 6.30 15.72
C LEU A 75 -9.34 7.53 14.84
N ASP A 76 -10.00 8.67 15.11
CA ASP A 76 -9.85 9.89 14.30
C ASP A 76 -8.43 10.48 14.38
N GLU A 77 -7.83 10.52 15.57
CA GLU A 77 -6.46 11.02 15.75
C GLU A 77 -5.44 10.11 15.06
N ALA A 78 -5.61 8.79 15.16
CA ALA A 78 -4.75 7.85 14.46
C ALA A 78 -4.86 8.03 12.93
N ILE A 79 -6.05 8.32 12.39
CA ILE A 79 -6.23 8.61 10.96
C ILE A 79 -5.57 9.94 10.57
N ALA A 80 -5.65 10.98 11.41
CA ALA A 80 -5.17 12.32 11.08
C ALA A 80 -3.64 12.49 11.05
N THR A 81 -2.91 11.52 11.61
CA THR A 81 -1.44 11.59 11.77
C THR A 81 -0.70 10.90 10.62
N PRO A 82 0.61 11.16 10.44
CA PRO A 82 1.41 10.48 9.40
C PRO A 82 2.11 9.20 9.88
N LEU A 83 1.97 8.78 11.14
CA LEU A 83 2.67 7.58 11.67
C LEU A 83 1.94 6.30 11.26
N PRO A 84 2.63 5.16 11.05
CA PRO A 84 1.98 3.88 10.80
C PRO A 84 0.91 3.56 11.86
N ALA A 85 -0.17 2.91 11.47
CA ALA A 85 -1.29 2.70 12.38
C ALA A 85 -1.98 1.33 12.22
N VAL A 86 -2.48 0.81 13.34
CA VAL A 86 -3.48 -0.25 13.41
C VAL A 86 -4.80 0.41 13.80
N LEU A 87 -5.78 0.35 12.90
CA LEU A 87 -7.07 1.01 13.05
C LEU A 87 -8.15 -0.05 13.21
N VAL A 88 -8.96 0.06 14.25
CA VAL A 88 -10.03 -0.89 14.56
C VAL A 88 -11.35 -0.15 14.61
N ASN A 89 -12.28 -0.56 13.73
CA ASN A 89 -13.67 -0.13 13.77
C ASN A 89 -14.56 -1.27 13.28
N ALA A 90 -15.07 -2.07 14.21
CA ALA A 90 -15.87 -3.24 13.87
C ALA A 90 -17.27 -2.91 13.34
N ALA A 91 -17.75 -1.67 13.44
CA ALA A 91 -19.10 -1.29 13.02
C ALA A 91 -19.22 -0.97 11.52
N GLY A 92 -18.09 -0.78 10.83
CA GLY A 92 -18.10 -0.25 9.46
C GLY A 92 -16.98 0.74 9.25
N TRP A 93 -16.35 0.70 8.08
CA TRP A 93 -15.42 1.74 7.67
C TRP A 93 -16.13 2.81 6.85
N THR A 94 -16.09 4.06 7.30
CA THR A 94 -16.76 5.19 6.64
C THR A 94 -15.81 6.35 6.37
N ASP A 95 -14.53 6.23 6.72
CA ASP A 95 -13.57 7.33 6.59
C ASP A 95 -12.94 7.33 5.20
N GLU A 96 -13.26 8.37 4.42
CA GLU A 96 -12.80 8.52 3.03
C GLU A 96 -11.32 8.91 2.90
N ARG A 97 -10.63 9.28 4.00
CA ARG A 97 -9.20 9.58 3.98
C ARG A 97 -8.36 8.33 3.71
N ILE A 98 -8.90 7.14 3.95
CA ILE A 98 -8.23 5.85 3.75
C ILE A 98 -9.10 4.97 2.88
N THR A 99 -8.66 4.75 1.65
CA THR A 99 -9.30 3.81 0.72
C THR A 99 -8.95 2.38 1.09
N LEU A 100 -9.97 1.56 1.35
CA LEU A 100 -9.79 0.14 1.63
C LEU A 100 -9.57 -0.66 0.34
N PRO A 101 -8.70 -1.71 0.37
CA PRO A 101 -8.62 -2.69 -0.71
C PRO A 101 -9.97 -3.33 -1.04
N VAL A 102 -10.79 -3.59 -0.01
CA VAL A 102 -12.12 -4.17 -0.14
C VAL A 102 -13.11 -3.37 0.71
N ALA A 103 -14.17 -2.89 0.07
CA ALA A 103 -15.22 -2.12 0.72
C ALA A 103 -16.60 -2.67 0.32
N ALA A 104 -17.57 -2.58 1.23
CA ALA A 104 -18.97 -2.82 0.92
C ALA A 104 -19.73 -1.50 0.96
N ASP A 105 -20.60 -1.28 -0.02
CA ASP A 105 -21.52 -0.14 0.02
C ASP A 105 -22.81 -0.47 0.79
N SER A 106 -23.65 0.56 1.00
CA SER A 106 -24.94 0.41 1.67
C SER A 106 -25.95 -0.49 0.93
N ASN A 107 -25.70 -0.79 -0.34
CA ASN A 107 -26.56 -1.61 -1.20
C ASN A 107 -26.11 -3.09 -1.23
N GLY A 108 -25.03 -3.43 -0.52
CA GLY A 108 -24.45 -4.77 -0.48
C GLY A 108 -23.50 -5.07 -1.63
N ASP A 109 -23.12 -4.08 -2.44
CA ASP A 109 -22.12 -4.24 -3.49
C ASP A 109 -20.73 -4.23 -2.85
N ILE A 110 -19.92 -5.24 -3.18
CA ILE A 110 -18.53 -5.34 -2.74
C ILE A 110 -17.64 -4.78 -3.85
N ALA A 111 -16.93 -3.71 -3.54
CA ALA A 111 -15.88 -3.14 -4.36
C ALA A 111 -14.52 -3.71 -3.93
N VAL A 112 -13.77 -4.23 -4.90
CA VAL A 112 -12.38 -4.64 -4.74
C VAL A 112 -11.51 -3.71 -5.59
N ASN A 113 -10.65 -2.95 -4.93
CA ASN A 113 -9.69 -2.08 -5.59
C ASN A 113 -8.47 -2.90 -6.02
N ASN A 114 -8.01 -2.69 -7.26
CA ASN A 114 -6.82 -3.32 -7.81
C ASN A 114 -6.87 -4.87 -7.82
N ALA A 115 -8.05 -5.44 -8.11
CA ALA A 115 -8.26 -6.89 -8.10
C ALA A 115 -7.42 -7.64 -9.16
N ASP A 116 -7.05 -6.97 -10.25
CA ASP A 116 -6.30 -7.53 -11.39
C ASP A 116 -4.91 -6.86 -11.58
N GLY A 117 -4.49 -6.04 -10.62
CA GLY A 117 -3.26 -5.25 -10.73
C GLY A 117 -3.36 -4.02 -11.63
N THR A 118 -4.56 -3.69 -12.14
CA THR A 118 -4.87 -2.40 -12.77
C THR A 118 -5.50 -1.47 -11.73
N ASP A 119 -5.40 -0.15 -11.93
CA ASP A 119 -6.08 0.86 -11.08
C ASP A 119 -7.62 0.86 -11.25
N GLN A 120 -8.22 -0.24 -11.72
CA GLN A 120 -9.65 -0.35 -11.95
C GLN A 120 -10.36 -1.00 -10.75
N GLU A 121 -11.48 -0.41 -10.39
CA GLU A 121 -12.38 -0.94 -9.36
C GLU A 121 -13.23 -2.08 -9.95
N GLY A 122 -13.11 -3.27 -9.36
CA GLY A 122 -13.99 -4.39 -9.65
C GLY A 122 -15.18 -4.39 -8.68
N LYS A 123 -16.41 -4.30 -9.20
CA LYS A 123 -17.62 -4.39 -8.37
C LYS A 123 -18.27 -5.76 -8.51
N LEU A 124 -18.50 -6.42 -7.39
CA LEU A 124 -19.24 -7.66 -7.29
C LEU A 124 -20.46 -7.47 -6.39
N ARG A 125 -21.64 -7.57 -6.99
CA ARG A 125 -22.90 -7.62 -6.24
C ARG A 125 -23.21 -9.07 -5.87
N LEU A 126 -23.34 -9.34 -4.58
CA LEU A 126 -23.77 -10.63 -4.05
C LEU A 126 -25.21 -10.50 -3.58
N GLU A 127 -26.09 -11.40 -4.02
CA GLU A 127 -27.47 -11.48 -3.54
C GLU A 127 -27.69 -12.83 -2.81
N PRO A 128 -28.05 -12.83 -1.51
CA PRO A 128 -28.21 -11.67 -0.61
C PRO A 128 -26.87 -11.00 -0.27
N SER A 129 -26.93 -9.77 0.27
CA SER A 129 -25.74 -9.04 0.69
C SER A 129 -24.95 -9.84 1.73
N LEU A 130 -23.71 -10.18 1.38
CA LEU A 130 -22.86 -11.00 2.22
C LEU A 130 -22.32 -10.16 3.38
N ARG A 131 -22.60 -10.57 4.62
CA ARG A 131 -21.95 -10.01 5.82
C ARG A 131 -20.55 -10.60 5.95
N PHE A 132 -19.57 -9.78 6.29
CA PHE A 132 -18.18 -10.18 6.43
C PHE A 132 -17.41 -9.30 7.41
N GLY A 133 -16.39 -9.90 8.03
CA GLY A 133 -15.31 -9.21 8.72
C GLY A 133 -14.07 -9.17 7.84
N SER A 134 -13.23 -8.15 8.02
CA SER A 134 -11.99 -8.04 7.25
C SER A 134 -10.85 -7.46 8.08
N LEU A 135 -9.66 -8.02 7.85
CA LEU A 135 -8.39 -7.41 8.20
C LEU A 135 -7.73 -7.01 6.89
N GLN A 136 -7.33 -5.75 6.75
CA GLN A 136 -6.80 -5.21 5.51
C GLN A 136 -5.57 -4.35 5.79
N THR A 137 -4.74 -4.16 4.78
CA THR A 137 -3.56 -3.31 4.85
C THR A 137 -3.44 -2.50 3.57
N THR A 138 -3.09 -1.24 3.72
CA THR A 138 -2.95 -0.30 2.61
C THR A 138 -1.78 0.63 2.86
N TYR A 139 -1.24 1.18 1.78
CA TYR A 139 -0.30 2.29 1.83
C TYR A 139 -1.03 3.54 1.34
N ASP A 140 -1.28 4.50 2.23
CA ASP A 140 -2.09 5.70 1.95
C ASP A 140 -1.33 6.81 1.21
N GLY A 141 -0.18 6.49 0.62
CA GLY A 141 0.73 7.44 -0.01
C GLY A 141 1.87 7.89 0.91
N ASN A 142 1.70 7.80 2.23
CA ASN A 142 2.70 8.24 3.19
C ASN A 142 3.10 7.16 4.20
N ARG A 143 2.17 6.28 4.59
CA ARG A 143 2.39 5.26 5.61
C ARG A 143 1.62 3.98 5.32
N THR A 144 2.05 2.90 5.96
CA THR A 144 1.28 1.66 6.02
C THR A 144 0.28 1.72 7.15
N VAL A 145 -0.96 1.30 6.85
CA VAL A 145 -2.06 1.22 7.80
C VAL A 145 -2.64 -0.18 7.73
N VAL A 146 -2.85 -0.79 8.89
CA VAL A 146 -3.62 -2.03 9.05
C VAL A 146 -5.01 -1.66 9.57
N ILE A 147 -6.06 -2.12 8.91
CA ILE A 147 -7.45 -1.81 9.24
C ILE A 147 -8.20 -3.10 9.55
N ALA A 148 -8.84 -3.16 10.72
CA ALA A 148 -9.76 -4.21 11.10
C ALA A 148 -11.18 -3.65 11.15
N THR A 149 -12.06 -4.14 10.26
CA THR A 149 -13.41 -3.63 10.08
C THR A 149 -14.38 -4.72 9.64
N SER A 150 -15.67 -4.40 9.56
CA SER A 150 -16.71 -5.28 9.03
C SER A 150 -17.73 -4.46 8.22
N ASN A 151 -18.66 -5.11 7.53
CA ASN A 151 -19.82 -4.42 6.94
C ASN A 151 -21.05 -4.59 7.85
N ASP A 152 -21.03 -3.93 9.01
CA ASP A 152 -22.04 -4.10 10.07
C ASP A 152 -22.17 -5.56 10.53
N ALA A 153 -21.03 -6.25 10.65
CA ALA A 153 -20.90 -7.66 11.04
C ALA A 153 -19.72 -7.89 12.01
N PRO A 154 -19.72 -7.26 13.20
CA PRO A 154 -18.60 -7.32 14.15
C PRO A 154 -18.25 -8.75 14.57
N ASP A 155 -19.23 -9.65 14.68
CA ASP A 155 -19.00 -11.06 15.02
C ASP A 155 -18.14 -11.77 13.96
N GLN A 156 -18.29 -11.40 12.68
CA GLN A 156 -17.47 -11.97 11.60
C GLN A 156 -16.02 -11.46 11.65
N LEU A 157 -15.79 -10.25 12.15
CA LEU A 157 -14.44 -9.77 12.44
C LEU A 157 -13.84 -10.51 13.63
N ASP A 158 -14.64 -10.82 14.65
CA ASP A 158 -14.19 -11.62 15.79
C ASP A 158 -13.82 -13.04 15.39
N ASP A 159 -14.65 -13.71 14.61
CA ASP A 159 -14.38 -15.04 14.06
C ASP A 159 -13.09 -15.04 13.22
N LEU A 160 -12.88 -14.00 12.40
CA LEU A 160 -11.66 -13.81 11.62
C LEU A 160 -10.42 -13.73 12.52
N LEU A 161 -10.47 -12.89 13.55
CA LEU A 161 -9.33 -12.68 14.45
C LEU A 161 -9.06 -13.90 15.33
N VAL A 162 -10.11 -14.63 15.75
CA VAL A 162 -9.98 -15.90 16.45
C VAL A 162 -9.33 -16.95 15.54
N TRP A 163 -9.77 -17.07 14.28
CA TRP A 163 -9.14 -17.97 13.32
C TRP A 163 -7.67 -17.61 13.11
N LEU A 164 -7.36 -16.32 12.97
CA LEU A 164 -6.01 -15.85 12.73
C LEU A 164 -5.06 -16.07 13.94
N ASP A 165 -5.57 -16.01 15.18
CA ASP A 165 -4.79 -16.30 16.39
C ASP A 165 -4.69 -17.80 16.73
N SER A 166 -5.60 -18.63 16.18
CA SER A 166 -5.63 -20.08 16.46
C SER A 166 -4.39 -20.84 16.00
N ASP A 167 -3.67 -20.32 15.00
CA ASP A 167 -2.41 -20.87 14.51
C ASP A 167 -1.46 -19.72 14.14
N ALA A 168 -0.25 -19.74 14.71
CA ALA A 168 0.78 -18.75 14.40
C ALA A 168 1.20 -18.79 12.92
N GLU A 169 1.04 -19.92 12.24
CA GLU A 169 1.30 -20.04 10.80
C GLU A 169 0.31 -19.25 9.94
N HIS A 170 -0.90 -18.95 10.42
CA HIS A 170 -1.85 -18.15 9.66
C HIS A 170 -1.33 -16.74 9.40
N TRP A 171 -0.74 -16.10 10.42
CA TRP A 171 -0.13 -14.77 10.29
C TRP A 171 1.05 -14.75 9.30
N SER A 172 1.95 -15.73 9.37
CA SER A 172 3.16 -15.75 8.53
C SER A 172 2.89 -16.11 7.08
N ARG A 173 1.75 -16.75 6.79
CA ARG A 173 1.31 -17.12 5.43
C ARG A 173 0.43 -16.08 4.76
N LEU A 174 0.07 -14.97 5.41
CA LEU A 174 -0.74 -13.93 4.78
C LEU A 174 0.01 -13.27 3.62
N THR A 175 -0.55 -13.39 2.42
CA THR A 175 0.00 -12.80 1.19
C THR A 175 -1.07 -12.01 0.44
N GLY A 176 -1.01 -10.68 0.49
CA GLY A 176 -2.00 -9.81 -0.15
C GLY A 176 -2.32 -8.60 0.70
N ASN A 177 -3.44 -7.96 0.42
CA ASN A 177 -3.81 -6.67 1.02
C ASN A 177 -5.07 -6.78 1.89
N ALA A 178 -5.88 -7.83 1.74
CA ALA A 178 -7.07 -8.05 2.54
C ALA A 178 -7.27 -9.54 2.86
N LEU A 179 -7.71 -9.82 4.08
CA LEU A 179 -8.22 -11.09 4.54
C LEU A 179 -9.69 -10.88 4.90
N ILE A 180 -10.58 -11.69 4.34
CA ILE A 180 -12.04 -11.55 4.49
C ILE A 180 -12.59 -12.85 5.06
N ALA A 181 -13.43 -12.73 6.10
CA ALA A 181 -14.19 -13.86 6.66
C ALA A 181 -15.68 -13.61 6.45
N ALA A 182 -16.37 -14.64 5.97
CA ALA A 182 -17.82 -14.64 5.78
C ALA A 182 -18.43 -15.86 6.49
N PRO A 183 -19.73 -15.81 6.86
CA PRO A 183 -20.37 -16.87 7.63
C PRO A 183 -20.24 -18.24 6.97
N GLY A 184 -19.71 -19.22 7.71
CA GLY A 184 -19.60 -20.61 7.26
C GLY A 184 -18.46 -20.89 6.27
N HIS A 185 -17.56 -19.93 6.05
CA HIS A 185 -16.43 -20.07 5.14
C HIS A 185 -15.08 -19.84 5.84
N VAL A 186 -14.04 -20.50 5.35
CA VAL A 186 -12.66 -20.21 5.78
C VAL A 186 -12.26 -18.83 5.25
N PRO A 187 -11.51 -18.03 6.02
CA PRO A 187 -11.06 -16.72 5.55
C PRO A 187 -10.30 -16.78 4.23
N VAL A 188 -10.60 -15.83 3.34
CA VAL A 188 -10.03 -15.74 1.99
C VAL A 188 -9.13 -14.51 1.89
N VAL A 189 -7.95 -14.69 1.28
CA VAL A 189 -7.02 -13.59 1.03
C VAL A 189 -7.27 -12.99 -0.36
N VAL A 190 -7.30 -11.66 -0.41
CA VAL A 190 -7.38 -10.86 -1.62
C VAL A 190 -6.08 -10.07 -1.75
N GLY A 191 -5.41 -10.19 -2.90
CA GLY A 191 -4.14 -9.52 -3.17
C GLY A 191 -4.22 -8.68 -4.44
N SER A 192 -3.47 -7.57 -4.45
CA SER A 192 -3.09 -6.90 -5.70
C SER A 192 -1.88 -7.61 -6.28
N ALA A 193 -1.80 -7.76 -7.61
CA ALA A 193 -0.63 -8.30 -8.28
C ALA A 193 0.65 -7.55 -7.83
N PRO A 194 1.84 -8.20 -7.79
CA PRO A 194 3.06 -7.55 -7.37
C PRO A 194 3.26 -6.26 -8.17
N GLN A 195 3.41 -5.12 -7.46
CA GLN A 195 3.77 -3.86 -8.10
C GLN A 195 5.03 -4.11 -8.93
N GLN A 196 4.95 -3.88 -10.24
CA GLN A 196 6.09 -4.03 -11.13
C GLN A 196 7.23 -3.18 -10.57
N HIS A 197 8.34 -3.85 -10.26
CA HIS A 197 9.58 -3.20 -9.83
C HIS A 197 9.84 -1.98 -10.71
N PRO A 198 10.08 -0.77 -10.16
CA PRO A 198 10.82 0.22 -10.90
C PRO A 198 12.10 -0.50 -11.34
N ALA A 199 12.34 -0.59 -12.64
CA ALA A 199 13.60 -1.14 -13.14
C ALA A 199 14.72 -0.47 -12.34
N VAL A 200 15.62 -1.28 -11.76
CA VAL A 200 16.85 -0.75 -11.18
C VAL A 200 17.44 0.09 -12.29
N VAL A 201 17.40 1.41 -12.13
CA VAL A 201 18.13 2.30 -13.01
C VAL A 201 19.56 2.02 -12.63
N GLU A 202 20.18 1.09 -13.37
CA GLU A 202 21.61 0.91 -13.38
C GLU A 202 22.15 2.33 -13.53
N SER A 203 22.79 2.82 -12.47
CA SER A 203 23.45 4.11 -12.49
C SER A 203 24.56 3.98 -13.51
N LYS A 204 24.20 4.24 -14.76
CA LYS A 204 25.17 4.46 -15.83
C LYS A 204 25.99 5.61 -15.32
N ASP A 205 27.22 5.31 -14.97
CA ASP A 205 28.25 6.28 -14.68
C ASP A 205 28.39 7.13 -15.95
N LEU A 206 27.61 8.20 -16.01
CA LEU A 206 27.62 9.16 -17.08
C LEU A 206 28.82 10.06 -16.82
N SER A 207 30.02 9.50 -16.97
CA SER A 207 31.21 10.26 -17.29
C SER A 207 30.98 10.85 -18.69
N VAL A 208 30.21 11.93 -18.76
CA VAL A 208 29.91 12.65 -20.00
C VAL A 208 31.14 13.49 -20.33
N PRO A 209 31.89 13.18 -21.39
CA PRO A 209 33.01 14.01 -21.78
C PRO A 209 32.47 15.36 -22.29
N LEU A 210 33.05 16.45 -21.79
CA LEU A 210 32.62 17.86 -21.93
C LEU A 210 32.41 18.40 -23.37
N TRP A 211 32.75 17.63 -24.40
CA TRP A 211 32.61 18.00 -25.82
C TRP A 211 31.21 17.73 -26.41
N SER A 212 30.29 17.09 -25.67
CA SER A 212 28.97 16.71 -26.19
C SER A 212 27.85 17.76 -25.98
N ILE A 213 28.13 18.88 -25.30
CA ILE A 213 27.21 20.02 -25.20
C ILE A 213 27.40 20.92 -26.44
N GLY A 214 26.94 20.46 -27.61
CA GLY A 214 27.13 21.19 -28.86
C GLY A 214 26.02 21.08 -29.91
N ALA A 215 25.04 20.19 -29.75
CA ALA A 215 24.09 19.90 -30.83
C ALA A 215 22.61 20.24 -30.53
N GLY A 216 22.26 20.63 -29.29
CA GLY A 216 20.85 20.77 -28.87
C GLY A 216 20.23 22.17 -28.98
N ILE A 217 21.02 23.24 -29.13
CA ILE A 217 20.53 24.63 -29.02
C ILE A 217 20.42 25.33 -30.40
N ALA A 218 21.01 24.78 -31.46
CA ALA A 218 21.01 25.43 -32.78
C ALA A 218 19.67 25.34 -33.52
N THR A 219 18.81 24.37 -33.20
CA THR A 219 17.58 24.10 -33.97
C THR A 219 16.41 25.00 -33.57
N LEU A 220 16.36 25.50 -32.34
CA LEU A 220 15.26 26.36 -31.86
C LEU A 220 15.39 27.83 -32.30
N VAL A 221 16.60 28.32 -32.54
CA VAL A 221 16.82 29.73 -32.97
C VAL A 221 16.48 29.93 -34.45
N VAL A 222 16.70 28.91 -35.31
CA VAL A 222 16.41 29.02 -36.75
C VAL A 222 14.89 29.03 -37.02
N VAL A 223 14.11 28.24 -36.28
CA VAL A 223 12.64 28.20 -36.44
C VAL A 223 11.98 29.47 -35.93
N ALA A 224 12.43 30.03 -34.80
CA ALA A 224 11.91 31.28 -34.26
C ALA A 224 12.29 32.51 -35.13
N GLY A 225 13.52 32.55 -35.66
CA GLY A 225 13.97 33.63 -36.54
C GLY A 225 13.27 33.67 -37.91
N GLY A 226 13.02 32.50 -38.51
CA GLY A 226 12.34 32.40 -39.81
C GLY A 226 10.89 32.86 -39.79
N LEU A 227 10.15 32.55 -38.72
CA LEU A 227 8.73 32.92 -38.57
C LEU A 227 8.51 34.44 -38.39
N ILE A 228 9.47 35.14 -37.77
CA ILE A 228 9.38 36.60 -37.55
C ILE A 228 9.65 37.39 -38.85
N ILE A 229 10.57 36.93 -39.70
CA ILE A 229 10.88 37.59 -40.98
C ILE A 229 9.74 37.40 -42.00
N LEU A 230 9.10 36.23 -42.01
CA LEU A 230 7.95 35.95 -42.90
C LEU A 230 6.68 36.71 -42.49
N ARG A 231 6.47 36.99 -41.20
CA ARG A 231 5.35 37.83 -40.74
C ARG A 231 5.54 39.32 -41.08
N ARG A 232 6.77 39.84 -41.04
CA ARG A 232 7.05 41.26 -41.38
C ARG A 232 6.95 41.60 -42.87
N ARG A 233 7.07 40.61 -43.77
CA ARG A 233 6.93 40.84 -45.22
C ARG A 233 5.48 40.88 -45.72
N ARG A 234 4.52 40.32 -44.96
CA ARG A 234 3.08 40.35 -45.34
C ARG A 234 2.32 41.60 -44.90
N SER A 235 2.89 42.46 -44.04
CA SER A 235 2.25 43.70 -43.57
C SER A 235 2.76 44.97 -44.25
N ARG A 236 3.46 44.86 -45.39
CA ARG A 236 3.96 46.00 -46.20
C ARG A 236 3.48 45.97 -47.66
N SER A 237 2.38 45.27 -47.95
CA SER A 237 1.77 45.23 -49.29
C SER A 237 0.28 45.61 -49.32
N GLN A 238 -0.16 46.45 -48.39
CA GLN A 238 -1.37 47.26 -48.52
C GLN A 238 -1.14 48.63 -47.88
N ALA A 239 -0.58 49.54 -48.66
CA ALA A 239 -0.76 50.99 -48.61
C ALA A 239 -0.27 51.52 -49.97
#